data_AF-C1FFW7-F1
#
_entry.id   AF-C1FFW7-F1
#
_cell.length_a   1.000
_cell.length_b   1.000
_cell.length_c   1.000
_cell.angle_alpha   90.00
_cell.angle_beta   90.00
_cell.angle_gamma   90.00
#
_symmetry.space_group_name_H-M   'P 1'
#
loop_
_entity.id
_entity.type
_entity.pdbx_description
1 polymer ?
#
loop_
_entity_poly.entity_id
_entity_poly.type
_entity_poly.pdbx_seq_one_letter_code
_entity_poly.pdbx_strand_id
1 'polypeptide(L)'
;MAGPRRNRSADVQVDDVPKNHRKVSDDDAADDAEDPAEEAEVAEEEEEEEEEDEDPIELLKAQGVSEDVAKRMLEKADGDLDAAVMLIVEHQELEKEEKDLAKVMEESLQEAEAESQKRRDLDEERKRSAPAEFFQGCSFLEHLGEDVAAALFSSDAKEDVIAILDLERKCRQWYRARGGDVAEYFSRIAVKAVANVEYEGKGGDESGEQDNIKASSMETVHSLLVAHLSDLQDAVLSLPTIPGTIPAIFAPIDVESKIETVDLT
;
A
#
# COMPACT_ATOMS: atom_id res chain seq x y z
N MET A 1 15.88 12.71 -33.91
CA MET A 1 14.52 13.12 -34.30
C MET A 1 13.71 13.32 -33.03
N ALA A 2 13.03 14.45 -32.93
CA ALA A 2 12.33 14.93 -31.75
C ALA A 2 10.81 14.87 -31.94
N GLY A 3 10.10 14.52 -30.86
CA GLY A 3 8.70 14.88 -30.60
C GLY A 3 7.70 13.70 -30.54
N PRO A 4 6.58 13.81 -29.78
CA PRO A 4 6.33 14.71 -28.66
C PRO A 4 5.70 14.06 -27.40
N ARG A 5 5.97 14.73 -26.28
CA ARG A 5 5.40 14.58 -24.94
C ARG A 5 3.87 14.75 -24.93
N ARG A 6 3.17 14.00 -24.08
CA ARG A 6 1.83 14.36 -23.58
C ARG A 6 1.85 14.42 -22.05
N ASN A 7 2.05 15.63 -21.55
CA ASN A 7 1.52 16.05 -20.26
C ASN A 7 0.04 16.41 -20.46
N ARG A 8 -0.86 15.95 -19.59
CA ARG A 8 -2.08 16.68 -19.22
C ARG A 8 -2.43 16.40 -17.77
N SER A 9 -2.05 17.35 -16.93
CA SER A 9 -2.70 17.67 -15.66
C SER A 9 -3.92 18.55 -15.95
N ALA A 10 -5.02 18.34 -15.23
CA ALA A 10 -6.12 19.27 -14.98
C ALA A 10 -6.97 18.58 -13.89
N ASP A 11 -6.90 18.91 -12.60
CA ASP A 11 -7.26 20.19 -11.95
C ASP A 11 -8.56 20.77 -12.53
N VAL A 12 -9.69 20.35 -11.96
CA VAL A 12 -10.99 21.01 -12.12
C VAL A 12 -11.22 21.78 -10.82
N GLN A 13 -10.92 23.08 -10.86
CA GLN A 13 -11.35 24.04 -9.86
C GLN A 13 -12.72 24.61 -10.21
N VAL A 14 -13.49 24.77 -9.14
CA VAL A 14 -14.82 25.33 -8.98
C VAL A 14 -14.78 26.84 -9.21
N ASP A 15 -15.79 27.42 -9.86
CA ASP A 15 -16.41 28.73 -9.56
C ASP A 15 -17.29 29.17 -10.74
N ASP A 16 -18.60 29.35 -10.51
CA ASP A 16 -19.28 30.62 -10.77
C ASP A 16 -20.76 30.57 -10.31
N VAL A 17 -21.09 31.39 -9.31
CA VAL A 17 -22.45 31.70 -8.85
C VAL A 17 -22.74 33.16 -9.23
N PRO A 18 -23.82 33.47 -9.98
CA PRO A 18 -24.25 34.85 -10.08
C PRO A 18 -25.18 35.23 -8.92
N LYS A 19 -24.69 36.13 -8.08
CA LYS A 19 -25.46 37.02 -7.19
C LYS A 19 -26.36 37.95 -8.02
N ASN A 20 -27.58 38.24 -7.54
CA ASN A 20 -28.31 39.50 -7.74
C ASN A 20 -29.51 39.52 -6.77
N HIS A 21 -29.41 40.22 -5.63
CA HIS A 21 -29.87 41.59 -5.37
C HIS A 21 -31.27 41.67 -4.72
N ARG A 22 -31.24 41.78 -3.38
CA ARG A 22 -32.29 42.35 -2.53
C ARG A 22 -32.28 43.87 -2.65
N LYS A 23 -33.45 44.50 -2.81
CA LYS A 23 -33.75 45.83 -2.23
C LYS A 23 -35.27 46.04 -2.10
N VAL A 24 -35.65 46.37 -0.87
CA VAL A 24 -36.97 46.85 -0.40
C VAL A 24 -37.03 48.37 -0.57
N SER A 25 -38.24 48.94 -0.44
CA SER A 25 -38.68 50.34 -0.18
C SER A 25 -39.41 50.99 -1.35
N ASP A 26 -40.47 51.78 -1.19
CA ASP A 26 -41.37 52.14 -0.07
C ASP A 26 -42.61 52.82 -0.72
N ASP A 27 -43.67 52.99 0.06
CA ASP A 27 -44.97 53.60 -0.20
C ASP A 27 -45.01 54.89 -1.05
N ASP A 28 -46.14 55.09 -1.73
CA ASP A 28 -46.78 56.42 -1.76
C ASP A 28 -48.31 56.32 -1.86
N ALA A 29 -48.99 57.10 -1.03
CA ALA A 29 -50.41 57.04 -0.72
C ALA A 29 -51.22 58.14 -1.44
N ALA A 30 -52.50 57.87 -1.68
CA ALA A 30 -53.64 58.82 -1.78
C ALA A 30 -54.85 58.04 -2.32
N ASP A 31 -56.11 58.31 -2.03
CA ASP A 31 -56.89 59.11 -1.09
C ASP A 31 -58.36 58.86 -1.53
N ASP A 32 -59.33 58.98 -0.60
CA ASP A 32 -60.77 59.20 -0.87
C ASP A 32 -61.59 58.03 -1.48
N ALA A 33 -62.82 57.68 -1.07
CA ALA A 33 -63.79 58.33 -0.20
C ALA A 33 -64.93 57.33 0.18
N GLU A 34 -65.57 57.64 1.33
CA GLU A 34 -66.97 57.37 1.74
C GLU A 34 -67.45 55.99 2.26
N ASP A 35 -67.93 56.06 3.50
CA ASP A 35 -68.75 55.17 4.35
C ASP A 35 -70.23 55.67 4.30
N PRO A 36 -71.30 55.08 4.91
CA PRO A 36 -71.58 53.73 5.46
C PRO A 36 -72.90 53.11 4.93
N ALA A 37 -73.20 51.86 5.28
CA ALA A 37 -74.42 51.49 6.03
C ALA A 37 -74.63 49.97 6.13
N GLU A 38 -74.78 49.54 7.39
CA GLU A 38 -75.49 48.37 7.95
C GLU A 38 -75.99 47.26 7.02
N GLU A 39 -75.66 46.01 7.36
CA GLU A 39 -76.68 45.08 7.86
C GLU A 39 -76.03 43.96 8.69
N ALA A 40 -76.70 43.62 9.78
CA ALA A 40 -76.28 42.61 10.74
C ALA A 40 -76.47 41.20 10.16
N GLU A 41 -75.40 40.42 10.11
CA GLU A 41 -75.53 38.96 10.08
C GLU A 41 -74.82 38.35 11.29
N VAL A 42 -75.64 37.69 12.10
CA VAL A 42 -75.22 36.76 13.14
C VAL A 42 -74.63 35.57 12.39
N ALA A 43 -73.30 35.50 12.31
CA ALA A 43 -72.60 34.29 11.91
C ALA A 43 -72.15 33.57 13.19
N GLU A 44 -72.58 32.33 13.28
CA GLU A 44 -72.39 31.41 14.39
C GLU A 44 -70.89 31.30 14.73
N GLU A 45 -70.57 31.18 16.01
CA GLU A 45 -69.27 30.68 16.44
C GLU A 45 -69.16 29.25 15.91
N GLU A 46 -68.64 29.08 14.69
CA GLU A 46 -68.10 27.81 14.24
C GLU A 46 -66.94 27.49 15.19
N GLU A 47 -67.15 26.51 16.07
CA GLU A 47 -66.03 25.79 16.67
C GLU A 47 -65.23 25.24 15.49
N GLU A 48 -64.14 25.92 15.13
CA GLU A 48 -63.08 25.34 14.30
C GLU A 48 -62.67 24.06 15.02
N GLU A 49 -63.14 22.90 14.55
CA GLU A 49 -62.51 21.63 14.85
C GLU A 49 -61.08 21.80 14.34
N GLU A 50 -60.14 22.08 15.26
CA GLU A 50 -58.71 22.00 15.00
C GLU A 50 -58.49 20.58 14.46
N GLU A 51 -58.35 20.44 13.14
CA GLU A 51 -57.75 19.24 12.57
C GLU A 51 -56.38 19.15 13.25
N GLU A 52 -56.23 18.22 14.19
CA GLU A 52 -54.92 17.90 14.76
C GLU A 52 -54.07 17.43 13.57
N ASP A 53 -53.31 18.37 12.97
CA ASP A 53 -52.30 18.06 11.98
C ASP A 53 -51.37 17.01 12.62
N GLU A 54 -51.58 15.73 12.26
CA GLU A 54 -50.84 14.61 12.83
C GLU A 54 -49.34 14.91 12.70
N ASP A 55 -48.60 14.87 13.81
CA ASP A 55 -47.19 15.25 13.84
C ASP A 55 -46.43 14.46 12.75
N PRO A 56 -45.82 15.14 11.76
CA PRO A 56 -45.17 14.48 10.64
C PRO A 56 -44.03 13.54 11.09
N ILE A 57 -43.45 13.77 12.26
CA ILE A 57 -42.44 12.87 12.84
C ILE A 57 -43.09 11.57 13.33
N GLU A 58 -44.28 11.62 13.93
CA GLU A 58 -45.00 10.43 14.40
C GLU A 58 -45.46 9.56 13.24
N LEU A 59 -45.91 10.18 12.14
CA LEU A 59 -46.25 9.48 10.89
C LEU A 59 -45.06 8.72 10.31
N LEU A 60 -43.88 9.35 10.22
CA LEU A 60 -42.66 8.71 9.73
C LEU A 60 -42.18 7.59 10.67
N LYS A 61 -42.31 7.78 11.99
CA LYS A 61 -42.00 6.73 12.98
C LYS A 61 -42.93 5.53 12.88
N ALA A 62 -44.22 5.75 12.64
CA ALA A 62 -45.19 4.68 12.41
C ALA A 62 -44.85 3.85 11.16
N GLN A 63 -44.21 4.46 10.16
CA GLN A 63 -43.68 3.77 8.99
C GLN A 63 -42.32 3.09 9.21
N GLY A 64 -41.77 3.15 10.43
CA GLY A 64 -40.51 2.48 10.80
C GLY A 64 -39.26 3.32 10.59
N VAL A 65 -39.38 4.61 10.31
CA VAL A 65 -38.24 5.54 10.21
C VAL A 65 -37.81 5.92 11.63
N SER A 66 -36.50 5.85 11.91
CA SER A 66 -35.98 6.31 13.20
C SER A 66 -36.22 7.81 13.38
N GLU A 67 -36.54 8.24 14.60
CA GLU A 67 -36.86 9.64 14.92
C GLU A 67 -35.75 10.62 14.48
N ASP A 68 -34.47 10.24 14.63
CA ASP A 68 -33.33 11.07 14.22
C ASP A 68 -33.20 11.21 12.70
N VAL A 69 -33.68 10.23 11.94
CA VAL A 69 -33.75 10.31 10.47
C VAL A 69 -34.97 11.12 10.06
N ALA A 70 -36.14 10.89 10.67
CA ALA A 70 -37.35 11.65 10.41
C ALA A 70 -37.13 13.16 10.65
N LYS A 71 -36.55 13.54 11.79
CA LYS A 71 -36.21 14.93 12.13
C LYS A 71 -35.25 15.55 11.12
N ARG A 72 -34.15 14.87 10.79
CA ARG A 72 -33.16 15.38 9.82
C ARG A 72 -33.71 15.51 8.40
N MET A 73 -34.61 14.61 7.99
CA MET A 73 -35.17 14.64 6.64
C MET A 73 -36.30 15.66 6.52
N LEU A 74 -37.13 15.83 7.55
CA LEU A 74 -38.11 16.93 7.62
C LEU A 74 -37.43 18.30 7.67
N GLU A 75 -36.34 18.45 8.43
CA GLU A 75 -35.54 19.69 8.45
C GLU A 75 -34.95 20.00 7.07
N LYS A 76 -34.48 18.99 6.33
CA LYS A 76 -33.98 19.15 4.95
C LYS A 76 -35.09 19.41 3.93
N ALA A 77 -36.31 18.99 4.22
CA ALA A 77 -37.49 19.17 3.38
C ALA A 77 -38.28 20.45 3.74
N ASP A 78 -37.73 21.33 4.58
CA ASP A 78 -38.41 22.54 5.07
C ASP A 78 -39.79 22.26 5.71
N GLY A 79 -39.95 21.09 6.34
CA GLY A 79 -41.19 20.65 6.98
C GLY A 79 -42.20 19.96 6.06
N ASP A 80 -41.92 19.83 4.76
CA ASP A 80 -42.79 19.09 3.83
C ASP A 80 -42.62 17.56 4.02
N LEU A 81 -43.71 16.90 4.42
CA LEU A 81 -43.73 15.47 4.67
C LEU A 81 -43.47 14.64 3.40
N ASP A 82 -44.05 15.01 2.26
CA ASP A 82 -43.91 14.25 1.00
C ASP A 82 -42.47 14.36 0.48
N ALA A 83 -41.89 15.56 0.55
CA ALA A 83 -40.49 15.78 0.22
C ALA A 83 -39.56 15.03 1.20
N ALA A 84 -39.87 15.00 2.49
CA ALA A 84 -39.10 14.22 3.48
C ALA A 84 -39.17 12.71 3.21
N VAL A 85 -40.33 12.17 2.83
CA VAL A 85 -40.49 10.76 2.45
C VAL A 85 -39.61 10.42 1.25
N MET A 86 -39.59 11.25 0.21
CA MET A 86 -38.70 11.03 -0.95
C MET A 86 -37.23 10.99 -0.55
N LEU A 87 -36.78 11.93 0.31
CA LEU A 87 -35.40 11.97 0.81
C LEU A 87 -35.05 10.75 1.68
N ILE A 88 -36.02 10.24 2.45
CA ILE A 88 -35.83 9.03 3.26
C ILE A 88 -35.64 7.80 2.37
N VAL A 89 -36.45 7.66 1.33
CA VAL A 89 -36.33 6.56 0.37
C VAL A 89 -34.98 6.60 -0.31
N GLU A 90 -34.57 7.76 -0.85
CA GLU A 90 -33.26 7.95 -1.49
C GLU A 90 -32.12 7.62 -0.52
N HIS A 91 -32.19 8.06 0.73
CA HIS A 91 -31.17 7.76 1.73
C HIS A 91 -31.06 6.26 2.03
N GLN A 92 -32.19 5.55 2.12
CA GLN A 92 -32.19 4.10 2.33
C GLN A 92 -31.63 3.34 1.12
N GLU A 93 -31.93 3.80 -0.09
CA GLU A 93 -31.36 3.24 -1.32
C GLU A 93 -29.84 3.44 -1.35
N LEU A 94 -29.35 4.65 -1.06
CA LEU A 94 -27.92 4.94 -1.00
C LEU A 94 -27.21 4.12 0.10
N GLU A 95 -27.80 3.97 1.28
CA GLU A 95 -27.23 3.11 2.33
C GLU A 95 -27.14 1.64 1.89
N LYS A 96 -28.13 1.18 1.14
CA LYS A 96 -28.14 -0.19 0.62
C LYS A 96 -27.08 -0.37 -0.45
N GLU A 97 -26.97 0.58 -1.38
CA GLU A 97 -25.92 0.59 -2.41
C GLU A 97 -24.52 0.67 -1.79
N GLU A 98 -24.33 1.48 -0.74
CA GLU A 98 -23.07 1.56 0.00
C GLU A 98 -22.72 0.22 0.65
N LYS A 99 -23.71 -0.45 1.29
CA LYS A 99 -23.52 -1.78 1.89
C LYS A 99 -23.19 -2.83 0.84
N ASP A 100 -23.89 -2.81 -0.29
CA ASP A 100 -23.65 -3.74 -1.40
C ASP A 100 -22.27 -3.51 -2.02
N LEU A 101 -21.86 -2.25 -2.20
CA LEU A 101 -20.53 -1.89 -2.69
C LEU A 101 -19.43 -2.31 -1.70
N ALA A 102 -19.60 -2.03 -0.41
CA ALA A 102 -18.67 -2.43 0.64
C ALA A 102 -18.46 -3.95 0.65
N LYS A 103 -19.54 -4.71 0.50
CA LYS A 103 -19.48 -6.17 0.39
C LYS A 103 -18.69 -6.63 -0.83
N VAL A 104 -18.95 -6.05 -2.02
CA VAL A 104 -18.21 -6.40 -3.25
C VAL A 104 -16.72 -6.05 -3.11
N MET A 105 -16.39 -4.93 -2.48
CA MET A 105 -15.00 -4.53 -2.22
C MET A 105 -14.31 -5.48 -1.26
N GLU A 106 -14.99 -5.90 -0.19
CA GLU A 106 -14.47 -6.88 0.77
C GLU A 106 -14.22 -8.24 0.09
N GLU A 107 -15.18 -8.75 -0.68
CA GLU A 107 -15.03 -10.01 -1.42
C GLU A 107 -13.86 -9.93 -2.41
N SER A 108 -13.72 -8.80 -3.12
CA SER A 108 -12.60 -8.57 -4.05
C SER A 108 -11.26 -8.51 -3.33
N LEU A 109 -11.22 -7.90 -2.14
CA LEU A 109 -10.01 -7.82 -1.32
C LEU A 109 -9.63 -9.21 -0.79
N GLN A 110 -10.61 -9.98 -0.28
CA GLN A 110 -10.38 -11.34 0.17
C GLN A 110 -9.90 -12.26 -0.96
N GLU A 111 -10.44 -12.12 -2.17
CA GLU A 111 -9.96 -12.87 -3.33
C GLU A 111 -8.53 -12.48 -3.71
N ALA A 112 -8.21 -11.19 -3.72
CA ALA A 112 -6.87 -10.70 -4.00
C ALA A 112 -5.85 -11.15 -2.94
N GLU A 113 -6.23 -11.18 -1.66
CA GLU A 113 -5.41 -11.72 -0.58
C GLU A 113 -5.17 -13.22 -0.75
N ALA A 114 -6.21 -14.00 -1.08
CA ALA A 114 -6.10 -15.43 -1.31
C ALA A 114 -5.21 -15.73 -2.54
N GLU A 115 -5.33 -14.96 -3.61
CA GLU A 115 -4.46 -15.10 -4.78
C GLU A 115 -3.01 -14.71 -4.45
N SER A 116 -2.82 -13.61 -3.72
CA SER A 116 -1.50 -13.20 -3.25
C SER A 116 -0.86 -14.28 -2.38
N GLN A 117 -1.64 -14.94 -1.52
CA GLN A 117 -1.12 -16.00 -0.66
C GLN A 117 -0.72 -17.23 -1.48
N LYS A 118 -1.58 -17.67 -2.41
CA LYS A 118 -1.25 -18.78 -3.33
C LYS A 118 0.03 -18.50 -4.12
N ARG A 119 0.22 -17.26 -4.59
CA ARG A 119 1.45 -16.87 -5.29
C ARG A 119 2.67 -16.94 -4.37
N ARG A 120 2.58 -16.46 -3.13
CA ARG A 120 3.65 -16.57 -2.13
C ARG A 120 4.01 -18.02 -1.84
N ASP A 121 3.01 -18.88 -1.65
CA ASP A 121 3.23 -20.30 -1.36
C ASP A 121 3.96 -21.01 -2.53
N LEU A 122 3.55 -20.72 -3.77
CA LEU A 122 4.23 -21.23 -4.98
C LEU A 122 5.66 -20.72 -5.11
N ASP A 123 5.90 -19.44 -4.80
CA ASP A 123 7.24 -18.87 -4.83
C ASP A 123 8.13 -19.49 -3.74
N GLU A 124 7.61 -19.74 -2.54
CA GLU A 124 8.33 -20.44 -1.47
C GLU A 124 8.66 -21.89 -1.85
N GLU A 125 7.74 -22.59 -2.52
CA GLU A 125 7.97 -23.95 -3.00
C GLU A 125 9.05 -23.97 -4.09
N ARG A 126 9.00 -23.06 -5.06
CA ARG A 126 10.05 -22.90 -6.09
C ARG A 126 11.40 -22.57 -5.48
N LYS A 127 11.42 -21.65 -4.52
CA LYS A 127 12.61 -21.25 -3.78
C LYS A 127 13.24 -22.42 -3.03
N ARG A 128 12.46 -23.34 -2.45
CA ARG A 128 12.97 -24.54 -1.75
C ARG A 128 13.41 -25.66 -2.69
N SER A 129 12.68 -25.86 -3.78
CA SER A 129 12.87 -26.98 -4.72
C SER A 129 13.98 -26.71 -5.75
N ALA A 130 14.05 -25.50 -6.28
CA ALA A 130 15.07 -25.08 -7.24
C ALA A 130 15.65 -23.69 -6.88
N PRO A 131 16.43 -23.57 -5.78
CA PRO A 131 17.00 -22.30 -5.34
C PRO A 131 17.85 -21.60 -6.41
N ALA A 132 18.71 -22.35 -7.11
CA ALA A 132 19.63 -21.78 -8.10
C ALA A 132 18.88 -21.12 -9.28
N GLU A 133 17.82 -21.75 -9.77
CA GLU A 133 16.97 -21.20 -10.83
C GLU A 133 16.13 -20.03 -10.31
N PHE A 134 15.54 -20.17 -9.12
CA PHE A 134 14.70 -19.13 -8.53
C PHE A 134 15.49 -17.84 -8.30
N PHE A 135 16.76 -17.93 -7.90
CA PHE A 135 17.65 -16.82 -7.61
C PHE A 135 18.59 -16.42 -8.76
N GLN A 136 18.28 -16.83 -9.99
CA GLN A 136 19.06 -16.42 -11.16
C GLN A 136 19.19 -14.89 -11.24
N GLY A 137 20.41 -14.41 -11.55
CA GLY A 137 20.76 -12.98 -11.63
C GLY A 137 21.17 -12.33 -10.30
N CYS A 138 21.20 -13.08 -9.20
CA CYS A 138 21.86 -12.65 -7.96
C CYS A 138 23.38 -12.73 -8.12
N SER A 139 24.09 -11.64 -7.81
CA SER A 139 25.54 -11.59 -7.99
C SER A 139 26.28 -12.42 -6.94
N PHE A 140 25.70 -12.65 -5.76
CA PHE A 140 26.22 -13.64 -4.82
C PHE A 140 26.32 -15.02 -5.48
N LEU A 141 25.23 -15.49 -6.11
CA LEU A 141 25.17 -16.82 -6.72
C LEU A 141 26.13 -16.95 -7.91
N GLU A 142 26.19 -15.92 -8.76
CA GLU A 142 27.08 -15.88 -9.92
C GLU A 142 28.57 -16.03 -9.53
N HIS A 143 28.99 -15.38 -8.44
CA HIS A 143 30.39 -15.39 -8.00
C HIS A 143 30.73 -16.60 -7.12
N LEU A 144 29.73 -17.26 -6.54
CA LEU A 144 29.90 -18.50 -5.80
C LEU A 144 30.26 -19.66 -6.74
N GLY A 145 29.73 -19.64 -7.96
CA GLY A 145 29.92 -20.69 -8.96
C GLY A 145 29.01 -21.91 -8.72
N GLU A 146 28.76 -22.67 -9.79
CA GLU A 146 27.77 -23.76 -9.80
C GLU A 146 28.15 -24.88 -8.81
N ASP A 147 29.42 -25.28 -8.75
CA ASP A 147 29.87 -26.40 -7.92
C ASP A 147 29.74 -26.10 -6.41
N VAL A 148 30.19 -24.91 -5.98
CA VAL A 148 30.11 -24.50 -4.57
C VAL A 148 28.66 -24.22 -4.17
N ALA A 149 27.87 -23.62 -5.06
CA ALA A 149 26.45 -23.42 -4.83
C ALA A 149 25.69 -24.76 -4.67
N ALA A 150 25.93 -25.73 -5.55
CA ALA A 150 25.32 -27.05 -5.47
C ALA A 150 25.69 -27.77 -4.17
N ALA A 151 26.96 -27.68 -3.75
CA ALA A 151 27.42 -28.25 -2.49
C ALA A 151 26.74 -27.59 -1.29
N LEU A 152 26.62 -26.25 -1.29
CA LEU A 152 25.97 -25.52 -0.20
C LEU A 152 24.47 -25.78 -0.12
N PHE A 153 23.77 -25.85 -1.26
CA PHE A 153 22.35 -26.20 -1.30
C PHE A 153 22.06 -27.65 -0.88
N SER A 154 23.07 -28.52 -0.92
CA SER A 154 23.00 -29.91 -0.44
C SER A 154 23.44 -30.06 1.01
N SER A 155 23.92 -29.00 1.64
CA SER A 155 24.39 -28.96 3.03
C SER A 155 23.36 -28.36 3.99
N ASP A 156 23.68 -28.33 5.28
CA ASP A 156 22.94 -27.63 6.32
C ASP A 156 22.94 -26.10 6.15
N ALA A 157 23.90 -25.54 5.40
CA ALA A 157 23.96 -24.12 5.06
C ALA A 157 22.88 -23.65 4.07
N LYS A 158 22.04 -24.56 3.54
CA LYS A 158 21.05 -24.27 2.50
C LYS A 158 20.17 -23.06 2.84
N GLU A 159 19.59 -23.04 4.05
CA GLU A 159 18.66 -22.00 4.45
C GLU A 159 19.35 -20.63 4.62
N ASP A 160 20.59 -20.62 5.12
CA ASP A 160 21.37 -19.39 5.27
C ASP A 160 21.79 -18.80 3.92
N VAL A 161 22.19 -19.65 2.97
CA VAL A 161 22.47 -19.22 1.59
C VAL A 161 21.23 -18.62 0.94
N ILE A 162 20.09 -19.28 1.11
CA ILE A 162 18.80 -18.78 0.64
C ILE A 162 18.45 -17.43 1.28
N ALA A 163 18.73 -17.26 2.58
CA ALA A 163 18.49 -16.00 3.29
C ALA A 163 19.39 -14.86 2.80
N ILE A 164 20.65 -15.13 2.48
CA ILE A 164 21.58 -14.16 1.85
C ILE A 164 21.04 -13.73 0.47
N LEU A 165 20.59 -14.67 -0.35
CA LEU A 165 20.05 -14.39 -1.70
C LEU A 165 18.76 -13.57 -1.66
N ASP A 166 17.86 -13.88 -0.71
CA ASP A 166 16.67 -13.08 -0.44
C ASP A 166 17.03 -11.65 -0.03
N LEU A 167 18.03 -11.51 0.84
CA LEU A 167 18.46 -10.21 1.33
C LEU A 167 19.09 -9.39 0.21
N GLU A 168 19.87 -10.01 -0.69
CA GLU A 168 20.40 -9.35 -1.88
C GLU A 168 19.26 -8.78 -2.74
N ARG A 169 18.24 -9.59 -3.06
CA ARG A 169 17.08 -9.13 -3.85
C ARG A 169 16.35 -7.97 -3.19
N LYS A 170 16.08 -8.07 -1.89
CA LYS A 170 15.44 -7.01 -1.11
C LYS A 170 16.28 -5.73 -1.11
N CYS A 171 17.58 -5.84 -0.86
CA CYS A 171 18.49 -4.70 -0.88
C CYS A 171 18.56 -4.04 -2.27
N ARG A 172 18.62 -4.81 -3.37
CA ARG A 172 18.56 -4.26 -4.73
C ARG A 172 17.24 -3.54 -5.01
N GLN A 173 16.12 -4.08 -4.51
CA GLN A 173 14.79 -3.47 -4.66
C GLN A 173 14.63 -2.19 -3.84
N TRP A 174 15.18 -2.15 -2.63
CA TRP A 174 15.15 -0.97 -1.76
C TRP A 174 16.12 0.12 -2.23
N TYR A 175 17.31 -0.27 -2.68
CA TYR A 175 18.40 0.63 -3.06
C TYR A 175 18.64 0.68 -4.58
N ARG A 176 17.57 0.72 -5.39
CA ARG A 176 17.63 0.66 -6.87
C ARG A 176 18.66 1.61 -7.49
N ALA A 177 18.80 2.82 -6.94
CA ALA A 177 19.71 3.85 -7.46
C ALA A 177 21.20 3.45 -7.35
N ARG A 178 21.56 2.57 -6.42
CA ARG A 178 22.91 1.98 -6.34
C ARG A 178 22.86 0.46 -6.22
N GLY A 179 22.05 -0.18 -7.07
CA GLY A 179 22.00 -1.64 -7.14
C GLY A 179 23.36 -2.27 -7.46
N GLY A 180 24.27 -1.55 -8.12
CA GLY A 180 25.65 -1.97 -8.38
C GLY A 180 26.48 -2.12 -7.10
N ASP A 181 26.47 -1.13 -6.21
CA ASP A 181 27.19 -1.17 -4.92
C ASP A 181 26.72 -2.35 -4.06
N VAL A 182 25.41 -2.60 -4.03
CA VAL A 182 24.82 -3.77 -3.35
C VAL A 182 25.33 -5.05 -4.00
N ALA A 183 25.24 -5.18 -5.32
CA ALA A 183 25.71 -6.36 -6.05
C ALA A 183 27.18 -6.67 -5.79
N GLU A 184 28.03 -5.64 -5.76
CA GLU A 184 29.47 -5.76 -5.51
C GLU A 184 29.76 -6.22 -4.07
N TYR A 185 29.00 -5.74 -3.09
CA TYR A 185 29.15 -6.21 -1.72
C TYR A 185 28.83 -7.72 -1.60
N PHE A 186 27.71 -8.14 -2.18
CA PHE A 186 27.31 -9.56 -2.17
C PHE A 186 28.28 -10.45 -2.96
N SER A 187 28.82 -9.98 -4.09
CA SER A 187 29.85 -10.73 -4.81
C SER A 187 31.14 -10.90 -3.99
N ARG A 188 31.54 -9.91 -3.20
CA ARG A 188 32.71 -10.03 -2.30
C ARG A 188 32.50 -11.09 -1.21
N ILE A 189 31.29 -11.25 -0.68
CA ILE A 189 30.99 -12.33 0.27
C ILE A 189 31.16 -13.68 -0.44
N ALA A 190 30.62 -13.83 -1.65
CA ALA A 190 30.76 -15.06 -2.42
C ALA A 190 32.22 -15.38 -2.75
N VAL A 191 33.02 -14.40 -3.18
CA VAL A 191 34.45 -14.58 -3.45
C VAL A 191 35.21 -15.02 -2.18
N LYS A 192 34.89 -14.44 -1.03
CA LYS A 192 35.47 -14.88 0.25
C LYS A 192 35.06 -16.32 0.60
N ALA A 193 33.82 -16.69 0.36
CA ALA A 193 33.35 -18.06 0.57
C ALA A 193 34.15 -19.04 -0.31
N VAL A 194 34.22 -18.77 -1.62
CA VAL A 194 34.98 -19.60 -2.58
C VAL A 194 36.47 -19.70 -2.21
N ALA A 195 37.09 -18.61 -1.74
CA ALA A 195 38.49 -18.63 -1.32
C ALA A 195 38.77 -19.53 -0.10
N ASN A 196 37.75 -19.86 0.69
CA ASN A 196 37.85 -20.78 1.82
C ASN A 196 37.42 -22.22 1.48
N VAL A 197 37.07 -22.49 0.22
CA VAL A 197 36.76 -23.84 -0.25
C VAL A 197 38.06 -24.59 -0.52
N GLU A 198 38.21 -25.76 0.09
CA GLU A 198 39.30 -26.67 -0.21
C GLU A 198 38.78 -27.89 -0.96
N TYR A 199 39.44 -28.24 -2.06
CA TYR A 199 39.12 -29.44 -2.83
C TYR A 199 39.92 -30.63 -2.31
N GLU A 200 39.30 -31.81 -2.29
CA GLU A 200 39.99 -33.07 -2.05
C GLU A 200 40.97 -33.30 -3.21
N GLY A 201 42.26 -33.14 -2.98
CA GLY A 201 43.26 -33.36 -4.00
C GLY A 201 43.29 -34.83 -4.44
N LYS A 202 43.07 -35.10 -5.73
CA LYS A 202 43.41 -36.39 -6.33
C LYS A 202 44.91 -36.63 -6.21
N GLY A 203 45.31 -37.59 -5.38
CA GLY A 203 46.51 -38.38 -5.65
C GLY A 203 46.34 -38.95 -7.05
N GLY A 204 47.27 -38.60 -7.95
CA GLY A 204 47.06 -38.65 -9.39
C GLY A 204 46.47 -39.94 -9.93
N ASP A 205 45.39 -39.82 -10.69
CA ASP A 205 45.23 -40.48 -11.98
C ASP A 205 44.10 -39.79 -12.75
N GLU A 206 44.30 -39.72 -14.06
CA GLU A 206 43.52 -38.98 -15.04
C GLU A 206 42.10 -39.57 -15.16
N SER A 207 41.15 -39.09 -14.35
CA SER A 207 39.71 -39.20 -14.65
C SER A 207 39.06 -37.83 -14.48
N GLY A 208 38.25 -37.41 -15.45
CA GLY A 208 37.49 -36.15 -15.43
C GLY A 208 36.31 -36.16 -14.45
N GLU A 209 36.50 -36.70 -13.25
CA GLU A 209 35.57 -36.56 -12.12
C GLU A 209 35.84 -35.24 -11.43
N GLN A 210 34.78 -34.42 -11.25
CA GLN A 210 34.82 -33.18 -10.47
C GLN A 210 35.48 -33.44 -9.11
N ASP A 211 36.46 -32.62 -8.76
CA ASP A 211 37.11 -32.70 -7.45
C ASP A 211 36.05 -32.45 -6.36
N ASN A 212 35.92 -33.39 -5.42
CA ASN A 212 34.96 -33.25 -4.33
C ASN A 212 35.43 -32.16 -3.35
N ILE A 213 34.51 -31.33 -2.87
CA ILE A 213 34.81 -30.30 -1.87
C ILE A 213 34.96 -30.95 -0.49
N LYS A 214 36.03 -30.60 0.25
CA LYS A 214 36.24 -31.09 1.62
C LYS A 214 35.14 -30.59 2.55
N ALA A 215 34.54 -31.50 3.31
CA ALA A 215 33.49 -31.17 4.30
C ALA A 215 33.93 -30.12 5.34
N SER A 216 35.19 -30.16 5.81
CA SER A 216 35.71 -29.18 6.78
C SER A 216 35.78 -27.75 6.22
N SER A 217 35.99 -27.62 4.90
CA SER A 217 35.98 -26.31 4.25
C SER A 217 34.55 -25.76 4.15
N MET A 218 33.56 -26.62 3.96
CA MET A 218 32.15 -26.23 3.91
C MET A 218 31.63 -25.72 5.26
N GLU A 219 32.05 -26.32 6.37
CA GLU A 219 31.71 -25.84 7.73
C GLU A 219 32.29 -24.43 7.98
N THR A 220 33.50 -24.18 7.48
CA THR A 220 34.15 -22.86 7.55
C THR A 220 33.39 -21.84 6.72
N VAL A 221 32.99 -22.21 5.50
CA VAL A 221 32.18 -21.37 4.61
C VAL A 221 30.82 -21.08 5.24
N HIS A 222 30.15 -22.09 5.80
CA HIS A 222 28.86 -21.91 6.47
C HIS A 222 28.96 -20.90 7.62
N SER A 223 29.95 -21.05 8.50
CA SER A 223 30.20 -20.12 9.60
C SER A 223 30.44 -18.69 9.13
N LEU A 224 31.20 -18.53 8.04
CA LEU A 224 31.45 -17.24 7.41
C LEU A 224 30.16 -16.60 6.87
N LEU A 225 29.30 -17.39 6.22
CA LEU A 225 28.04 -16.93 5.66
C LEU A 225 27.06 -16.50 6.76
N VAL A 226 26.96 -17.26 7.84
CA VAL A 226 26.12 -16.92 9.01
C VAL A 226 26.57 -15.60 9.64
N ALA A 227 27.88 -15.41 9.83
CA ALA A 227 28.42 -14.15 10.34
C ALA A 227 28.06 -12.97 9.44
N HIS A 228 28.25 -13.11 8.13
CA HIS A 228 27.89 -12.07 7.17
C HIS A 228 26.39 -11.80 7.10
N LEU A 229 25.54 -12.82 7.23
CA LEU A 229 24.09 -12.68 7.30
C LEU A 229 23.69 -11.84 8.52
N SER A 230 24.25 -12.13 9.70
CA SER A 230 23.97 -11.38 10.93
C SER A 230 24.38 -9.91 10.78
N ASP A 231 25.61 -9.65 10.35
CA ASP A 231 26.13 -8.29 10.16
C ASP A 231 25.28 -7.48 9.16
N LEU A 232 24.85 -8.14 8.07
CA LEU A 232 23.99 -7.55 7.06
C LEU A 232 22.61 -7.20 7.61
N GLN A 233 21.99 -8.12 8.35
CA GLN A 233 20.68 -7.89 8.95
C GLN A 233 20.73 -6.72 9.94
N ASP A 234 21.74 -6.67 10.81
CA ASP A 234 21.93 -5.58 11.75
C ASP A 234 22.16 -4.24 11.03
N ALA A 235 22.99 -4.21 9.99
CA ALA A 235 23.29 -2.99 9.24
C ALA A 235 22.08 -2.46 8.44
N VAL A 236 21.25 -3.35 7.89
CA VAL A 236 20.07 -2.98 7.11
C VAL A 236 18.90 -2.57 8.02
N LEU A 237 18.74 -3.23 9.17
CA LEU A 237 17.66 -2.93 10.12
C LEU A 237 17.96 -1.73 11.03
N SER A 238 19.23 -1.34 11.21
CA SER A 238 19.64 -0.22 12.07
C SER A 238 19.49 1.16 11.44
N LEU A 239 19.01 1.27 10.19
CA LEU A 239 18.90 2.57 9.52
C LEU A 239 17.72 3.42 10.04
N PRO A 240 17.98 4.64 10.52
CA PRO A 240 16.93 5.65 10.67
C PRO A 240 16.52 6.13 9.27
N THR A 241 15.31 5.75 8.86
CA THR A 241 14.34 6.39 7.94
C THR A 241 14.73 7.69 7.20
N ILE A 242 15.89 7.76 6.56
CA ILE A 242 16.18 8.79 5.54
C ILE A 242 15.97 8.13 4.17
N PRO A 243 14.83 8.36 3.49
CA PRO A 243 14.56 7.74 2.20
C PRO A 243 15.68 8.10 1.21
N GLY A 244 16.31 7.08 0.63
CA GLY A 244 17.37 7.22 -0.37
C GLY A 244 18.82 7.10 0.16
N THR A 245 19.02 6.90 1.47
CA THR A 245 20.36 6.65 2.03
C THR A 245 20.62 5.14 2.09
N ILE A 246 21.81 4.71 1.66
CA ILE A 246 22.23 3.30 1.65
C ILE A 246 23.08 3.03 2.90
N PRO A 247 22.94 1.87 3.56
CA PRO A 247 23.77 1.57 4.71
C PRO A 247 25.26 1.57 4.34
N ALA A 248 26.10 2.10 5.22
CA ALA A 248 27.54 2.28 4.98
C ALA A 248 28.26 0.96 4.66
N ILE A 249 27.69 -0.18 5.04
CA ILE A 249 28.20 -1.51 4.71
C ILE A 249 28.32 -1.75 3.20
N PHE A 250 27.42 -1.15 2.41
CA PHE A 250 27.44 -1.23 0.95
C PHE A 250 28.26 -0.13 0.30
N ALA A 251 28.81 0.82 1.07
CA ALA A 251 29.64 1.85 0.48
C ALA A 251 30.89 1.20 -0.17
N PRO A 252 31.31 1.65 -1.36
CA PRO A 252 32.54 1.19 -1.97
C PRO A 252 33.69 1.49 -0.99
N ILE A 253 34.48 0.45 -0.70
CA ILE A 253 35.69 0.60 0.11
C ILE A 253 36.72 1.27 -0.80
N ASP A 254 37.13 2.49 -0.49
CA ASP A 254 38.30 3.09 -1.11
C ASP A 254 39.52 2.25 -0.74
N VAL A 255 39.98 1.44 -1.69
CA VAL A 255 41.16 0.58 -1.54
C VAL A 255 42.44 1.43 -1.50
N GLU A 256 42.38 2.70 -1.93
CA GLU A 256 43.52 3.61 -1.96
C GLU A 256 44.05 4.02 -0.58
N SER A 257 43.26 3.90 0.50
CA SER A 257 43.70 4.30 1.85
C SER A 257 44.27 3.16 2.71
N LYS A 258 44.43 1.94 2.18
CA LYS A 258 44.96 0.77 2.93
C LYS A 258 46.29 0.22 2.41
N ILE A 259 46.95 0.92 1.50
CA ILE A 259 48.37 0.67 1.24
C ILE A 259 49.15 1.50 2.27
N GLU A 260 49.22 1.00 3.52
CA GLU A 260 50.33 1.39 4.39
C GLU A 260 51.60 0.99 3.63
N THR A 261 52.31 1.99 3.12
CA THR A 261 53.67 1.84 2.65
C THR A 261 54.48 1.26 3.79
N VAL A 262 54.73 -0.04 3.75
CA VAL A 262 55.72 -0.69 4.61
C VAL A 262 57.06 -0.08 4.20
N ASP A 263 57.53 0.87 5.00
CA ASP A 263 58.82 1.50 4.85
C ASP A 263 59.88 0.43 5.17
N LEU A 264 60.53 -0.09 4.13
CA LEU A 264 61.68 -0.99 4.25
C LEU A 264 62.92 -0.13 4.50
N THR A 265 63.19 0.16 5.77
CA THR A 265 64.49 0.68 6.23
C THR A 265 65.13 -0.25 7.24
#